data_AF-T0R5S7-F1
#
_entry.id   AF-T0R5S7-F1
#
_cell.length_a   1.000
_cell.length_b   1.000
_cell.length_c   1.000
_cell.angle_alpha   90.00
_cell.angle_beta   90.00
_cell.angle_gamma   90.00
#
_symmetry.space_group_name_H-M   'P 1'
#
loop_
_entity.id
_entity.type
_entity.pdbx_description
1 polymer ?
#
loop_
_entity_poly.entity_id
_entity_poly.type
_entity_poly.pdbx_seq_one_letter_code
_entity_poly.pdbx_strand_id
1 'polypeptide(L)'
;MSSSQLLKLHSVLDDAYFEVRGRACSTVSGIATTFTVVKDPNLMDKMKLKSAASSKNKAELFVRIDVGTITITAQGATTDIAIAQGCTDVHLRGRRSVIVATRQGHDHTTLAFSDRLSAVEFCGCVGLIQHIEHLREPRYLAESLNHDASMLKYTRLTLAFAEEMWTLAMWRELWPYSNVLSALRSVLAALPDATNVQRVRAINATLAEVHDQFYGHAAINFFMEKDGVRYYRASYVALLVAKIKALQTHLAFYM
;
A
#
# COMPACT_ATOMS: atom_id res chain seq x y z
N MET A 1 -7.76 -10.31 -20.77
CA MET A 1 -6.41 -9.71 -20.63
C MET A 1 -6.01 -9.28 -19.20
N SER A 2 -6.95 -9.22 -18.24
CA SER A 2 -6.70 -8.85 -16.82
C SER A 2 -5.81 -9.84 -16.02
N SER A 3 -5.91 -11.14 -16.29
CA SER A 3 -5.26 -12.20 -15.48
C SER A 3 -3.72 -12.11 -15.42
N SER A 4 -3.03 -11.79 -16.52
CA SER A 4 -1.54 -11.77 -16.55
C SER A 4 -0.90 -10.65 -15.71
N GLN A 5 -1.63 -9.56 -15.45
CA GLN A 5 -1.11 -8.42 -14.69
C GLN A 5 -1.44 -8.57 -13.19
N LEU A 6 -2.59 -9.17 -12.85
CA LEU A 6 -2.85 -9.64 -11.49
C LEU A 6 -1.83 -10.68 -11.05
N LEU A 7 -1.48 -11.60 -11.95
CA LEU A 7 -0.36 -12.52 -11.75
C LEU A 7 0.97 -11.80 -11.53
N LYS A 8 1.18 -10.57 -12.04
CA LYS A 8 2.40 -9.80 -11.74
C LYS A 8 2.38 -9.19 -10.34
N LEU A 9 1.25 -8.65 -9.89
CA LEU A 9 1.11 -8.19 -8.50
C LEU A 9 1.23 -9.37 -7.52
N HIS A 10 0.68 -10.52 -7.90
CA HIS A 10 0.90 -11.78 -7.18
C HIS A 10 2.33 -12.25 -7.27
N SER A 11 3.01 -12.14 -8.41
CA SER A 11 4.43 -12.50 -8.51
C SER A 11 5.31 -11.57 -7.66
N VAL A 12 4.91 -10.31 -7.47
CA VAL A 12 5.53 -9.40 -6.48
C VAL A 12 5.28 -9.88 -5.04
N LEU A 13 4.38 -10.84 -4.81
CA LEU A 13 3.98 -11.39 -3.51
C LEU A 13 4.24 -12.93 -3.36
N ASP A 14 4.55 -13.64 -4.45
CA ASP A 14 4.80 -15.07 -4.56
C ASP A 14 6.27 -15.28 -5.01
N ASP A 15 6.96 -16.30 -4.49
CA ASP A 15 8.42 -16.48 -4.63
C ASP A 15 8.98 -16.46 -6.07
N ALA A 16 8.15 -16.73 -7.08
CA ALA A 16 8.56 -16.91 -8.49
C ALA A 16 9.00 -15.62 -9.24
N TYR A 17 8.74 -14.41 -8.74
CA TYR A 17 9.32 -13.19 -9.34
C TYR A 17 10.72 -12.86 -8.82
N PHE A 18 11.07 -13.38 -7.64
CA PHE A 18 12.31 -12.97 -6.96
C PHE A 18 13.56 -13.67 -7.51
N GLU A 19 13.40 -14.67 -8.38
CA GLU A 19 14.50 -15.24 -9.17
C GLU A 19 14.88 -14.37 -10.40
N VAL A 20 14.11 -13.33 -10.75
CA VAL A 20 14.39 -12.50 -11.94
C VAL A 20 15.30 -11.32 -11.61
N ARG A 21 16.39 -11.55 -10.87
CA ARG A 21 17.58 -10.69 -10.96
C ARG A 21 18.48 -11.04 -12.17
N GLY A 22 18.12 -12.06 -12.97
CA GLY A 22 19.03 -12.62 -13.98
C GLY A 22 18.50 -12.82 -15.41
N ARG A 23 17.26 -12.48 -15.77
CA ARG A 23 16.79 -12.66 -17.15
C ARG A 23 16.18 -11.40 -17.75
N ALA A 24 16.95 -10.77 -18.62
CA ALA A 24 16.45 -9.80 -19.58
C ALA A 24 15.39 -10.48 -20.47
N CYS A 25 14.12 -10.11 -20.26
CA CYS A 25 13.05 -10.44 -21.19
C CYS A 25 12.37 -9.13 -21.61
N SER A 26 12.20 -8.98 -22.92
CA SER A 26 11.68 -7.83 -23.63
C SER A 26 10.36 -7.30 -23.05
N THR A 27 10.29 -5.97 -22.84
CA THR A 27 9.23 -5.15 -22.23
C THR A 27 9.24 -5.09 -20.70
N VAL A 28 10.11 -4.24 -20.15
CA VAL A 28 10.12 -3.91 -18.73
C VAL A 28 8.77 -3.26 -18.38
N SER A 29 8.01 -3.87 -17.46
CA SER A 29 6.73 -3.35 -16.99
C SER A 29 6.68 -3.31 -15.48
N GLY A 30 6.09 -2.27 -14.89
CA GLY A 30 6.00 -2.07 -13.45
C GLY A 30 4.59 -1.72 -12.96
N ILE A 31 4.39 -1.75 -11.65
CA ILE A 31 3.14 -1.35 -11.01
C ILE A 31 3.36 -0.04 -10.27
N ALA A 32 2.72 1.03 -10.74
CA ALA A 32 2.95 2.35 -10.22
C ALA A 32 1.67 3.21 -10.18
N THR A 33 1.74 4.27 -9.40
CA THR A 33 0.71 5.30 -9.32
C THR A 33 1.36 6.67 -9.14
N THR A 34 0.73 7.73 -9.66
CA THR A 34 1.18 9.10 -9.44
C THR A 34 0.18 9.90 -8.62
N PHE A 35 0.72 10.81 -7.82
CA PHE A 35 -0.07 11.77 -7.07
C PHE A 35 0.48 13.17 -7.29
N THR A 36 -0.42 14.13 -7.46
CA THR A 36 -0.07 15.56 -7.39
C THR A 36 -0.30 16.04 -5.98
N VAL A 37 0.72 16.66 -5.39
CA VAL A 37 0.68 17.17 -4.02
C VAL A 37 1.23 18.59 -3.95
N VAL A 38 0.88 19.30 -2.88
CA VAL A 38 1.57 20.52 -2.45
C VAL A 38 2.44 20.16 -1.26
N LYS A 39 3.75 20.36 -1.39
CA LYS A 39 4.72 20.14 -0.31
C LYS A 39 4.68 21.31 0.67
N ASP A 40 4.60 21.01 1.96
CA ASP A 40 4.57 21.94 3.08
C ASP A 40 3.63 23.14 2.84
N PRO A 41 2.32 22.87 2.67
CA PRO A 41 1.35 23.87 2.24
C PRO A 41 1.18 24.96 3.30
N ASN A 42 1.31 26.22 2.88
CA ASN A 42 1.01 27.36 3.74
C ASN A 42 -0.53 27.60 3.85
N LEU A 43 -0.94 28.56 4.68
CA LEU A 43 -2.37 28.88 4.88
C LEU A 43 -3.08 29.26 3.57
N MET A 44 -2.41 29.98 2.67
CA MET A 44 -2.98 30.36 1.37
C MET A 44 -3.12 29.17 0.43
N ASP A 45 -2.16 28.25 0.42
CA ASP A 45 -2.25 27.00 -0.34
C ASP A 45 -3.48 26.21 0.12
N LYS A 46 -3.67 26.06 1.44
CA LYS A 46 -4.82 25.34 2.00
C LYS A 46 -6.17 25.93 1.55
N MET A 47 -6.25 27.26 1.42
CA MET A 47 -7.46 27.97 0.97
C MET A 47 -7.67 27.93 -0.55
N LYS A 48 -6.59 27.97 -1.35
CA LYS A 48 -6.66 28.08 -2.82
C LYS A 48 -6.47 26.78 -3.58
N LEU A 49 -6.26 25.64 -2.90
CA LEU A 49 -5.87 24.36 -3.52
C LEU A 49 -6.83 23.77 -4.57
N LYS A 50 -8.03 24.36 -4.80
CA LYS A 50 -8.87 24.03 -5.97
C LYS A 50 -8.39 24.69 -7.27
N SER A 51 -7.64 25.80 -7.17
CA SER A 51 -6.97 26.46 -8.29
C SER A 51 -5.51 26.00 -8.33
N ALA A 52 -5.29 24.81 -8.89
CA ALA A 52 -4.01 24.09 -8.93
C ALA A 52 -2.94 24.72 -9.86
N ALA A 53 -3.10 25.99 -10.24
CA ALA A 53 -2.32 26.61 -11.31
C ALA A 53 -1.07 27.40 -10.85
N SER A 54 -0.88 27.73 -9.57
CA SER A 54 0.22 28.65 -9.18
C SER A 54 0.98 28.37 -7.87
N SER A 55 0.79 27.22 -7.21
CA SER A 55 1.60 26.93 -6.01
C SER A 55 3.04 26.57 -6.41
N LYS A 56 4.01 27.40 -6.00
CA LYS A 56 5.45 27.13 -6.16
C LYS A 56 5.89 25.80 -5.53
N ASN A 57 5.07 25.25 -4.63
CA ASN A 57 5.38 24.02 -3.89
C ASN A 57 4.68 22.78 -4.45
N LYS A 58 4.16 22.86 -5.69
CA LYS A 58 3.59 21.69 -6.36
C LYS A 58 4.68 20.65 -6.62
N ALA A 59 4.39 19.41 -6.27
CA ALA A 59 5.24 18.26 -6.50
C ALA A 59 4.44 17.09 -7.05
N GLU A 60 5.10 16.23 -7.82
CA GLU A 60 4.57 14.95 -8.27
C GLU A 60 5.24 13.83 -7.48
N LEU A 61 4.43 12.98 -6.85
CA LEU A 61 4.87 11.73 -6.27
C LEU A 61 4.68 10.64 -7.31
N PHE A 62 5.72 9.86 -7.56
CA PHE A 62 5.64 8.63 -8.35
C PHE A 62 5.97 7.47 -7.44
N VAL A 63 4.99 6.60 -7.22
CA VAL A 63 5.07 5.46 -6.30
C VAL A 63 5.12 4.18 -7.11
N ARG A 64 6.23 3.44 -7.00
CA ARG A 64 6.43 2.14 -7.62
C ARG A 64 6.32 1.03 -6.58
N ILE A 65 5.21 0.30 -6.61
CA ILE A 65 4.92 -0.78 -5.66
C ILE A 65 5.79 -2.00 -5.95
N ASP A 66 6.07 -2.27 -7.23
CA ASP A 66 6.84 -3.42 -7.71
C ASP A 66 8.27 -3.46 -7.13
N VAL A 67 8.94 -2.30 -7.14
CA VAL A 67 10.33 -2.15 -6.67
C VAL A 67 10.44 -1.45 -5.31
N GLY A 68 9.32 -0.98 -4.75
CA GLY A 68 9.29 -0.36 -3.43
C GLY A 68 9.92 1.03 -3.36
N THR A 69 9.75 1.86 -4.40
CA THR A 69 10.34 3.21 -4.45
C THR A 69 9.27 4.28 -4.55
N ILE A 70 9.54 5.46 -3.97
CA ILE A 70 8.74 6.67 -4.13
C ILE A 70 9.69 7.79 -4.45
N THR A 71 9.45 8.43 -5.59
CA THR A 71 10.21 9.61 -6.00
C THR A 71 9.31 10.83 -5.91
N ILE A 72 9.81 11.93 -5.36
CA ILE A 72 9.15 13.22 -5.39
C ILE A 72 9.86 14.11 -6.39
N THR A 73 9.11 14.66 -7.35
CA THR A 73 9.61 15.61 -8.34
C THR A 73 8.99 16.98 -8.09
N ALA A 74 9.81 17.98 -7.78
CA ALA A 74 9.39 19.35 -7.53
C ALA A 74 10.36 20.31 -8.24
N GLN A 75 9.81 21.29 -8.99
CA GLN A 75 10.61 22.32 -9.68
C GLN A 75 11.74 21.77 -10.57
N GLY A 76 11.54 20.60 -11.19
CA GLY A 76 12.53 19.95 -12.06
C GLY A 76 13.60 19.14 -11.32
N ALA A 77 13.61 19.14 -9.99
CA ALA A 77 14.45 18.26 -9.18
C ALA A 77 13.66 17.03 -8.71
N THR A 78 14.25 15.84 -8.88
CA THR A 78 13.69 14.56 -8.40
C THR A 78 14.53 14.04 -7.25
N THR A 79 13.88 13.70 -6.13
CA THR A 79 14.54 13.07 -4.99
C THR A 79 13.80 11.82 -4.56
N ASP A 80 14.54 10.83 -4.09
CA ASP A 80 13.95 9.59 -3.55
C ASP A 80 13.49 9.80 -2.11
N ILE A 81 12.29 9.32 -1.81
CA ILE A 81 11.82 9.15 -0.44
C ILE A 81 12.24 7.75 -0.01
N ALA A 82 13.14 7.64 0.95
CA ALA A 82 13.44 6.35 1.57
C ALA A 82 12.16 5.83 2.24
N ILE A 83 11.71 4.62 1.91
CA ILE A 83 10.47 4.02 2.49
C ILE A 83 10.80 2.81 3.34
N ALA A 84 12.08 2.61 3.65
CA ALA A 84 12.53 1.43 4.35
C ALA A 84 11.75 1.22 5.67
N GLN A 85 11.41 -0.02 6.02
CA GLN A 85 10.72 -0.33 7.28
C GLN A 85 11.50 0.25 8.47
N GLY A 86 10.80 1.05 9.27
CA GLY A 86 11.38 1.73 10.43
C GLY A 86 12.24 2.95 10.10
N CYS A 87 12.34 3.33 8.82
CA CYS A 87 13.00 4.57 8.38
C CYS A 87 12.02 5.69 8.04
N THR A 88 10.77 5.36 7.69
CA THR A 88 9.78 6.36 7.31
C THR A 88 8.41 5.98 7.84
N ASP A 89 7.72 6.94 8.43
CA ASP A 89 6.38 6.78 8.95
C ASP A 89 5.44 7.75 8.23
N VAL A 90 4.29 7.23 7.81
CA VAL A 90 3.37 7.94 6.93
C VAL A 90 1.97 7.89 7.52
N HIS A 91 1.46 9.08 7.88
CA HIS A 91 0.18 9.21 8.55
C HIS A 91 -0.73 10.21 7.87
N LEU A 92 -1.97 9.81 7.67
CA LEU A 92 -3.02 10.73 7.24
C LEU A 92 -3.33 11.72 8.37
N ARG A 93 -3.23 13.02 8.09
CA ARG A 93 -3.59 14.11 9.00
C ARG A 93 -4.73 14.93 8.42
N GLY A 94 -5.86 14.91 9.13
CA GLY A 94 -7.05 15.63 8.70
C GLY A 94 -7.64 15.07 7.41
N ARG A 95 -8.17 15.94 6.54
CA ARG A 95 -8.97 15.49 5.39
C ARG A 95 -8.16 14.95 4.22
N ARG A 96 -7.02 15.57 3.88
CA ARG A 96 -6.27 15.28 2.63
C ARG A 96 -4.76 15.47 2.76
N SER A 97 -4.25 15.67 3.98
CA SER A 97 -2.84 15.88 4.21
C SER A 97 -2.22 14.60 4.72
N VAL A 98 -0.99 14.32 4.32
CA VAL A 98 -0.20 13.19 4.81
C VAL A 98 1.09 13.75 5.37
N ILE A 99 1.45 13.32 6.57
CA ILE A 99 2.76 13.59 7.15
C ILE A 99 3.68 12.43 6.79
N VAL A 100 4.84 12.76 6.23
CA VAL A 100 5.94 11.83 6.04
C VAL A 100 7.03 12.21 7.04
N ALA A 101 7.31 11.32 7.98
CA ALA A 101 8.36 11.47 8.99
C ALA A 101 9.48 10.48 8.70
N THR A 102 10.73 10.93 8.57
CA THR A 102 11.88 10.03 8.39
C THR A 102 12.55 9.71 9.74
N ARG A 103 13.42 8.69 9.77
CA ARG A 103 14.01 8.06 10.97
C ARG A 103 14.70 9.00 11.94
N GLN A 104 15.07 10.20 11.49
CA GLN A 104 15.66 11.20 12.37
C GLN A 104 14.62 11.99 13.15
N GLY A 105 13.32 11.82 12.92
CA GLY A 105 12.24 12.49 13.66
C GLY A 105 12.25 14.03 13.57
N HIS A 106 13.24 14.62 12.91
CA HIS A 106 13.45 16.05 12.78
C HIS A 106 12.83 16.61 11.50
N ASP A 107 12.81 15.81 10.43
CA ASP A 107 12.23 16.20 9.14
C ASP A 107 10.84 15.61 8.96
N HIS A 108 9.84 16.47 9.17
CA HIS A 108 8.45 16.20 8.83
C HIS A 108 8.10 16.97 7.56
N THR A 109 7.84 16.25 6.47
CA THR A 109 7.23 16.87 5.28
C THR A 109 5.73 16.64 5.31
N THR A 110 4.96 17.72 5.15
CA THR A 110 3.52 17.62 4.97
C THR A 110 3.17 17.66 3.49
N LEU A 111 2.50 16.62 2.99
CA LEU A 111 2.04 16.53 1.61
C LEU A 111 0.53 16.72 1.58
N ALA A 112 0.05 17.80 0.97
CA ALA A 112 -1.38 18.00 0.75
C ALA A 112 -1.80 17.47 -0.62
N PHE A 113 -2.68 16.49 -0.62
CA PHE A 113 -3.25 15.88 -1.82
C PHE A 113 -4.43 16.70 -2.34
N SER A 114 -4.79 16.49 -3.61
CA SER A 114 -5.98 17.07 -4.24
C SER A 114 -7.26 16.72 -3.46
N ASP A 115 -7.37 15.48 -3.04
CA ASP A 115 -8.54 14.87 -2.44
C ASP A 115 -8.15 13.79 -1.41
N ARG A 116 -9.14 13.35 -0.63
CA ARG A 116 -8.92 12.36 0.44
C ARG A 116 -8.61 10.97 -0.10
N LEU A 117 -9.22 10.59 -1.21
CA LEU A 117 -9.06 9.26 -1.79
C LEU A 117 -7.61 9.05 -2.23
N SER A 118 -7.02 10.04 -2.89
CA SER A 118 -5.60 10.06 -3.25
C SER A 118 -4.67 9.98 -2.04
N ALA A 119 -4.99 10.69 -0.94
CA ALA A 119 -4.20 10.64 0.29
C ALA A 119 -4.25 9.24 0.95
N VAL A 120 -5.42 8.62 0.97
CA VAL A 120 -5.62 7.26 1.50
C VAL A 120 -4.94 6.23 0.62
N GLU A 121 -5.05 6.33 -0.70
CA GLU A 121 -4.33 5.46 -1.65
C GLU A 121 -2.83 5.54 -1.43
N PHE A 122 -2.27 6.75 -1.30
CA PHE A 122 -0.85 6.93 -1.03
C PHE A 122 -0.39 6.24 0.26
N CYS A 123 -1.08 6.46 1.38
CA CYS A 123 -0.80 5.77 2.64
C CYS A 123 -0.92 4.24 2.48
N GLY A 124 -1.92 3.79 1.72
CA GLY A 124 -2.11 2.39 1.37
C GLY A 124 -0.91 1.80 0.62
N CYS A 125 -0.43 2.48 -0.42
CA CYS A 125 0.74 2.06 -1.19
C CYS A 125 2.01 2.02 -0.34
N VAL A 126 2.29 3.07 0.45
CA VAL A 126 3.44 3.11 1.36
C VAL A 126 3.39 1.93 2.34
N GLY A 127 2.26 1.72 3.00
CA GLY A 127 2.12 0.63 3.98
C GLY A 127 2.29 -0.75 3.34
N LEU A 128 1.86 -0.93 2.08
CA LEU A 128 2.10 -2.19 1.35
C LEU A 128 3.57 -2.36 0.98
N ILE A 129 4.24 -1.31 0.48
CA ILE A 129 5.68 -1.33 0.17
C ILE A 129 6.49 -1.73 1.40
N GLN A 130 6.21 -1.11 2.55
CA GLN A 130 6.88 -1.44 3.82
C GLN A 130 6.64 -2.88 4.26
N HIS A 131 5.43 -3.39 4.04
CA HIS A 131 5.10 -4.78 4.35
C HIS A 131 5.83 -5.74 3.43
N ILE A 132 5.85 -5.49 2.12
CA ILE A 132 6.60 -6.30 1.16
C ILE A 132 8.08 -6.31 1.50
N GLU A 133 8.67 -5.17 1.82
CA GLU A 133 10.06 -5.09 2.26
C GLU A 133 10.31 -5.90 3.54
N HIS A 134 9.42 -5.81 4.52
CA HIS A 134 9.49 -6.62 5.74
C HIS A 134 9.46 -8.13 5.45
N LEU A 135 8.60 -8.57 4.53
CA LEU A 135 8.50 -9.97 4.13
C LEU A 135 9.73 -10.45 3.36
N ARG A 136 10.38 -9.57 2.59
CA ARG A 136 11.60 -9.88 1.84
C ARG A 136 12.82 -9.99 2.76
N GLU A 137 12.93 -9.08 3.72
CA GLU A 137 14.05 -9.03 4.67
C GLU A 137 13.51 -8.92 6.10
N PRO A 138 12.99 -10.03 6.67
CA PRO A 138 12.46 -10.02 8.03
C PRO A 138 13.60 -9.84 9.02
N ARG A 139 13.83 -8.59 9.45
CA ARG A 139 14.89 -8.25 10.42
C ARG A 139 14.67 -8.87 11.80
N TYR A 140 13.40 -9.08 12.16
CA TYR A 140 12.98 -9.70 13.41
C TYR A 140 11.61 -10.34 13.18
N LEU A 141 11.56 -11.67 13.27
CA LEU A 141 10.32 -12.44 13.40
C LEU A 141 10.20 -12.86 14.86
N ALA A 142 9.01 -12.74 15.42
CA ALA A 142 8.76 -13.27 16.75
C ALA A 142 8.78 -14.81 16.70
N GLU A 143 8.98 -15.48 17.82
CA GLU A 143 8.85 -16.95 17.88
C GLU A 143 7.40 -17.41 17.62
N SER A 144 6.44 -16.55 17.94
CA SER A 144 5.01 -16.82 17.79
C SER A 144 4.24 -15.59 17.32
N LEU A 145 3.17 -15.83 16.57
CA LEU A 145 2.38 -14.78 15.91
C LEU A 145 1.81 -13.75 16.89
N ASN A 146 1.42 -14.17 18.09
CA ASN A 146 0.84 -13.31 19.12
C ASN A 146 1.82 -12.24 19.66
N HIS A 147 3.12 -12.40 19.44
CA HIS A 147 4.15 -11.43 19.80
C HIS A 147 4.68 -10.63 18.61
N ASP A 148 4.16 -10.86 17.40
CA ASP A 148 4.60 -10.16 16.20
C ASP A 148 3.94 -8.77 16.08
N ALA A 149 4.70 -7.74 16.45
CA ALA A 149 4.29 -6.34 16.32
C ALA A 149 4.13 -5.89 14.86
N SER A 150 4.89 -6.46 13.92
CA SER A 150 4.77 -6.15 12.49
C SER A 150 3.45 -6.70 11.94
N MET A 151 3.06 -7.92 12.32
CA MET A 151 1.77 -8.48 11.93
C MET A 151 0.60 -7.63 12.46
N LEU A 152 0.67 -7.23 13.74
CA LEU A 152 -0.32 -6.34 14.33
C LEU A 152 -0.39 -4.99 13.59
N LYS A 153 0.77 -4.39 13.29
CA LYS A 153 0.88 -3.13 12.54
C LYS A 153 0.23 -3.25 11.17
N TYR A 154 0.61 -4.23 10.36
CA TYR A 154 0.13 -4.33 8.98
C TYR A 154 -1.33 -4.75 8.88
N THR A 155 -1.83 -5.55 9.83
CA THR A 155 -3.27 -5.83 9.94
C THR A 155 -4.06 -4.55 10.24
N ARG A 156 -3.59 -3.71 11.19
CA ARG A 156 -4.22 -2.41 11.50
C ARG A 156 -4.21 -1.46 10.32
N LEU A 157 -3.08 -1.36 9.59
CA LEU A 157 -2.98 -0.53 8.39
C LEU A 157 -3.91 -1.01 7.27
N THR A 158 -4.09 -2.32 7.14
CA THR A 158 -5.02 -2.90 6.15
C THR A 158 -6.47 -2.64 6.51
N LEU A 159 -6.85 -2.77 7.79
CA LEU A 159 -8.18 -2.40 8.27
C LEU A 159 -8.46 -0.90 8.06
N ALA A 160 -7.54 -0.02 8.47
CA ALA A 160 -7.71 1.42 8.31
C ALA A 160 -7.89 1.83 6.83
N PHE A 161 -7.11 1.20 5.93
CA PHE A 161 -7.29 1.38 4.49
C PHE A 161 -8.68 0.93 4.01
N ALA A 162 -9.13 -0.24 4.46
CA ALA A 162 -10.45 -0.77 4.09
C ALA A 162 -11.59 0.13 4.61
N GLU A 163 -11.49 0.67 5.83
CA GLU A 163 -12.49 1.57 6.42
C GLU A 163 -12.59 2.91 5.67
N GLU A 164 -11.46 3.50 5.30
CA GLU A 164 -11.44 4.73 4.51
C GLU A 164 -11.96 4.49 3.09
N MET A 165 -11.51 3.43 2.42
CA MET A 165 -11.96 3.11 1.07
C MET A 165 -13.46 2.80 1.01
N TRP A 166 -13.99 2.12 2.04
CA TRP A 166 -15.42 1.91 2.21
C TRP A 166 -16.21 3.21 2.22
N THR A 167 -15.68 4.22 2.90
CA THR A 167 -16.35 5.51 3.08
C THR A 167 -16.23 6.41 1.84
N LEU A 168 -15.10 6.35 1.13
CA LEU A 168 -14.71 7.35 0.12
C LEU A 168 -14.90 6.93 -1.32
N ALA A 169 -14.67 5.66 -1.63
CA ALA A 169 -14.65 5.19 -3.02
C ALA A 169 -16.03 4.76 -3.53
N MET A 170 -17.10 5.09 -2.79
CA MET A 170 -18.47 4.60 -3.05
C MET A 170 -18.48 3.12 -3.46
N TRP A 171 -17.92 2.25 -2.63
CA TRP A 171 -18.14 0.80 -2.74
C TRP A 171 -19.61 0.43 -2.42
N ARG A 172 -20.56 1.36 -2.50
CA ARG A 172 -21.96 1.19 -2.07
C ARG A 172 -22.75 0.20 -2.91
N GLU A 173 -22.38 -0.05 -4.17
CA GLU A 173 -23.23 -0.83 -5.08
C GLU A 173 -22.95 -2.34 -5.08
N LEU A 174 -21.80 -2.81 -4.57
CA LEU A 174 -21.46 -4.25 -4.54
C LEU A 174 -21.21 -4.80 -3.13
N TRP A 175 -21.06 -3.93 -2.13
CA TRP A 175 -20.35 -4.24 -0.89
C TRP A 175 -21.14 -4.25 0.43
N PRO A 176 -22.41 -3.78 0.54
CA PRO A 176 -23.19 -3.93 1.79
C PRO A 176 -23.27 -5.36 2.34
N TYR A 177 -22.99 -6.35 1.49
CA TYR A 177 -22.97 -7.78 1.81
C TYR A 177 -21.58 -8.35 2.08
N SER A 178 -20.51 -7.55 1.99
CA SER A 178 -19.15 -8.04 2.25
C SER A 178 -18.81 -8.01 3.74
N ASN A 179 -18.21 -9.08 4.22
CA ASN A 179 -17.71 -9.22 5.58
C ASN A 179 -16.27 -8.70 5.75
N VAL A 180 -15.68 -7.96 4.79
CA VAL A 180 -14.25 -7.57 4.87
C VAL A 180 -13.87 -6.84 6.16
N LEU A 181 -14.67 -5.86 6.59
CA LEU A 181 -14.38 -5.09 7.79
C LEU A 181 -14.53 -5.93 9.05
N SER A 182 -15.57 -6.78 9.12
CA SER A 182 -15.78 -7.68 10.25
C SER A 182 -14.71 -8.78 10.30
N ALA A 183 -14.31 -9.32 9.16
CA ALA A 183 -13.24 -10.29 9.02
C ALA A 183 -11.89 -9.72 9.47
N LEU A 184 -11.49 -8.53 8.98
CA LEU A 184 -10.24 -7.89 9.39
C LEU A 184 -10.23 -7.52 10.89
N ARG A 185 -11.37 -7.08 11.45
CA ARG A 185 -11.52 -6.86 12.89
C ARG A 185 -11.42 -8.16 13.69
N SER A 186 -12.02 -9.25 13.18
CA SER A 186 -11.93 -10.57 13.80
C SER A 186 -10.49 -11.10 13.78
N VAL A 187 -9.77 -10.92 12.67
CA VAL A 187 -8.34 -11.23 12.57
C VAL A 187 -7.55 -10.46 13.62
N LEU A 188 -7.74 -9.14 13.73
CA LEU A 188 -7.07 -8.33 14.76
C LEU A 188 -7.36 -8.81 16.18
N ALA A 189 -8.61 -9.21 16.46
CA ALA A 189 -9.00 -9.71 17.77
C ALA A 189 -8.41 -11.10 18.07
N ALA A 190 -8.15 -11.92 17.03
CA ALA A 190 -7.59 -13.26 17.17
C ALA A 190 -6.06 -13.30 17.31
N LEU A 191 -5.34 -12.25 16.85
CA LEU A 191 -3.87 -12.20 16.90
C LEU A 191 -3.28 -12.44 18.30
N PRO A 192 -3.78 -11.83 19.40
CA PRO A 192 -3.22 -12.04 20.74
C PRO A 192 -3.32 -13.49 21.23
N ASP A 193 -4.30 -14.25 20.75
CA ASP A 193 -4.56 -15.63 21.13
C ASP A 193 -3.94 -16.65 20.17
N ALA A 194 -3.22 -16.19 19.14
CA ALA A 194 -2.62 -17.03 18.11
C ALA A 194 -1.31 -17.68 18.58
N THR A 195 -1.43 -18.56 19.57
CA THR A 195 -0.32 -19.24 20.27
C THR A 195 0.08 -20.58 19.64
N ASN A 196 -0.70 -21.09 18.68
CA ASN A 196 -0.45 -22.36 18.02
C ASN A 196 -0.85 -22.34 16.54
N VAL A 197 -0.32 -23.30 15.78
CA VAL A 197 -0.51 -23.41 14.32
C VAL A 197 -1.99 -23.52 13.93
N GLN A 198 -2.84 -24.17 14.72
CA GLN A 198 -4.28 -24.27 14.42
C GLN A 198 -4.96 -22.89 14.46
N ARG A 199 -4.61 -22.04 15.42
CA ARG A 199 -5.10 -20.65 15.50
C ARG A 199 -4.59 -19.81 14.32
N VAL A 200 -3.31 -19.95 13.97
CA VAL A 200 -2.71 -19.27 12.80
C VAL A 200 -3.43 -19.68 11.51
N ARG A 201 -3.71 -20.97 11.31
CA ARG A 201 -4.48 -21.48 10.17
C ARG A 201 -5.90 -20.95 10.11
N ALA A 202 -6.58 -20.83 11.26
CA ALA A 202 -7.92 -20.24 11.31
C ALA A 202 -7.91 -18.75 10.87
N ILE A 203 -6.91 -17.99 11.31
CA ILE A 203 -6.72 -16.60 10.86
C ILE A 203 -6.46 -16.56 9.35
N ASN A 204 -5.59 -17.44 8.84
CA ASN A 204 -5.29 -17.52 7.42
C ASN A 204 -6.53 -17.88 6.58
N ALA A 205 -7.39 -18.78 7.07
CA ALA A 205 -8.64 -19.14 6.41
C ALA A 205 -9.58 -17.93 6.28
N THR A 206 -9.76 -17.14 7.34
CA THR A 206 -10.53 -15.89 7.29
C THR A 206 -9.96 -14.91 6.26
N LEU A 207 -8.64 -14.74 6.20
CA LEU A 207 -8.01 -13.88 5.19
C LEU A 207 -8.16 -14.43 3.77
N ALA A 208 -8.12 -15.75 3.59
CA ALA A 208 -8.30 -16.41 2.30
C ALA A 208 -9.71 -16.21 1.75
N GLU A 209 -10.74 -16.34 2.59
CA GLU A 209 -12.13 -16.07 2.19
C GLU A 209 -12.31 -14.63 1.68
N VAL A 210 -11.73 -13.66 2.40
CA VAL A 210 -11.78 -12.25 1.98
C VAL A 210 -10.98 -12.06 0.69
N HIS A 211 -9.79 -12.64 0.58
CA HIS A 211 -8.98 -12.57 -0.64
C HIS A 211 -9.77 -13.07 -1.85
N ASP A 212 -10.36 -14.26 -1.76
CA ASP A 212 -11.08 -14.90 -2.86
C ASP A 212 -12.34 -14.13 -3.26
N GLN A 213 -13.03 -13.53 -2.27
CA GLN A 213 -14.16 -12.64 -2.53
C GLN A 213 -13.78 -11.43 -3.41
N PHE A 214 -12.59 -10.86 -3.22
CA PHE A 214 -12.18 -9.63 -3.91
C PHE A 214 -11.25 -9.82 -5.09
N TYR A 215 -10.59 -10.97 -5.18
CA TYR A 215 -9.61 -11.25 -6.22
C TYR A 215 -10.21 -11.10 -7.63
N GLY A 216 -11.42 -11.61 -7.85
CA GLY A 216 -12.12 -11.48 -9.14
C GLY A 216 -12.48 -10.05 -9.54
N HIS A 217 -12.48 -9.12 -8.58
CA HIS A 217 -12.79 -7.70 -8.78
C HIS A 217 -11.54 -6.81 -8.83
N ALA A 218 -10.36 -7.37 -8.58
CA ALA A 218 -9.11 -6.66 -8.69
C ALA A 218 -8.82 -6.32 -10.16
N ALA A 219 -8.40 -5.09 -10.42
CA ALA A 219 -8.08 -4.64 -11.78
C ALA A 219 -6.73 -3.93 -11.79
N ILE A 220 -5.95 -4.19 -12.84
CA ILE A 220 -4.68 -3.53 -13.09
C ILE A 220 -4.73 -3.02 -14.53
N ASN A 221 -4.72 -1.70 -14.66
CA ASN A 221 -4.94 -1.02 -15.93
C ASN A 221 -3.66 -0.34 -16.40
N PHE A 222 -3.45 -0.28 -17.71
CA PHE A 222 -2.36 0.51 -18.27
C PHE A 222 -2.46 1.95 -17.79
N PHE A 223 -1.36 2.51 -17.31
CA PHE A 223 -1.31 3.83 -16.69
C PHE A 223 -0.47 4.80 -17.50
N MET A 224 0.79 4.45 -17.76
CA MET A 224 1.69 5.30 -18.56
C MET A 224 2.89 4.49 -19.08
N GLU A 225 3.63 5.06 -20.02
CA GLU A 225 4.96 4.58 -20.40
C GLU A 225 5.98 5.67 -20.08
N LYS A 226 7.06 5.33 -19.37
CA LYS A 226 8.13 6.27 -18.99
C LYS A 226 9.47 5.56 -19.03
N ASP A 227 10.46 6.18 -19.67
CA ASP A 227 11.82 5.64 -19.83
C ASP A 227 11.86 4.23 -20.44
N GLY A 228 10.96 3.95 -21.40
CA GLY A 228 10.82 2.63 -22.04
C GLY A 228 10.17 1.55 -21.15
N VAL A 229 9.67 1.93 -19.97
CA VAL A 229 8.98 1.03 -19.04
C VAL A 229 7.47 1.30 -19.08
N ARG A 230 6.68 0.24 -19.25
CA ARG A 230 5.21 0.31 -19.19
C ARG A 230 4.72 0.15 -17.77
N TYR A 231 4.09 1.18 -17.24
CA TYR A 231 3.52 1.18 -15.91
C TYR A 231 2.02 0.90 -15.94
N TYR A 232 1.58 0.10 -14.98
CA TYR A 232 0.19 -0.24 -14.75
C TYR A 232 -0.22 0.24 -13.36
N ARG A 233 -1.46 0.73 -13.23
CA ARG A 233 -2.04 1.18 -11.96
C ARG A 233 -3.00 0.12 -11.42
N ALA A 234 -2.78 -0.26 -10.17
CA ALA A 234 -3.69 -1.10 -9.42
C ALA A 234 -4.95 -0.32 -9.03
N SER A 235 -6.13 -0.92 -9.18
CA SER A 235 -7.36 -0.40 -8.57
C SER A 235 -7.28 -0.45 -7.05
N TYR A 236 -8.15 0.28 -6.34
CA TYR A 236 -8.21 0.22 -4.89
C TYR A 236 -8.52 -1.20 -4.37
N VAL A 237 -9.30 -1.96 -5.13
CA VAL A 237 -9.59 -3.37 -4.84
C VAL A 237 -8.34 -4.24 -5.04
N ALA A 238 -7.57 -4.03 -6.12
CA ALA A 238 -6.30 -4.73 -6.31
C ALA A 238 -5.30 -4.41 -5.19
N LEU A 239 -5.28 -3.16 -4.70
CA LEU A 239 -4.44 -2.76 -3.57
C LEU A 239 -4.88 -3.42 -2.26
N LEU A 240 -6.19 -3.54 -2.01
CA LEU A 240 -6.73 -4.30 -0.88
C LEU A 240 -6.34 -5.78 -0.94
N VAL A 241 -6.55 -6.41 -2.10
CA VAL A 241 -6.21 -7.82 -2.35
C VAL A 241 -4.72 -8.07 -2.10
N ALA A 242 -3.84 -7.21 -2.61
CA ALA A 242 -2.41 -7.31 -2.35
C ALA A 242 -2.04 -7.18 -0.87
N LYS A 243 -2.71 -6.29 -0.12
CA LYS A 243 -2.52 -6.16 1.33
C LYS A 243 -2.95 -7.43 2.07
N ILE A 244 -4.08 -8.01 1.71
CA ILE A 244 -4.56 -9.27 2.30
C ILE A 244 -3.59 -10.40 1.98
N LYS A 245 -3.16 -10.52 0.73
CA LYS A 245 -2.17 -11.53 0.32
C LYS A 245 -0.84 -11.36 1.07
N ALA A 246 -0.37 -10.13 1.28
CA ALA A 246 0.82 -9.88 2.09
C ALA A 246 0.63 -10.32 3.56
N LEU A 247 -0.56 -10.17 4.14
CA LEU A 247 -0.87 -10.72 5.46
C LEU A 247 -0.86 -12.25 5.47
N GLN A 248 -1.40 -12.90 4.43
CA GLN A 248 -1.35 -14.36 4.30
C GLN A 248 0.08 -14.88 4.17
N THR A 249 0.91 -14.22 3.35
CA THR A 249 2.34 -14.53 3.24
C THR A 249 3.05 -14.33 4.58
N HIS A 250 2.68 -13.31 5.36
CA HIS A 250 3.21 -13.12 6.70
C HIS A 250 2.87 -14.28 7.64
N LEU A 251 1.63 -14.77 7.62
CA LEU A 251 1.21 -15.91 8.44
C LEU A 251 1.99 -17.19 8.10
N ALA A 252 2.47 -17.34 6.86
CA ALA A 252 3.23 -18.52 6.44
C ALA A 252 4.54 -18.70 7.21
N PHE A 253 5.11 -17.65 7.80
CA PHE A 253 6.28 -17.78 8.69
C PHE A 253 5.97 -18.49 10.02
N TYR A 254 4.69 -18.67 10.36
CA TYR A 254 4.21 -19.18 11.65
C TYR A 254 3.38 -20.47 11.51
N MET A 255 3.35 -21.09 10.33
CA MET A 255 2.57 -22.30 10.02
C MET A 255 3.46 -23.50 9.76
#